data_AF-A0A8S8XUS3-F1
#
_entry.id   AF-A0A8S8XUS3-F1
#
_cell.length_a   1.000
_cell.length_b   1.000
_cell.length_c   1.000
_cell.angle_alpha   90.00
_cell.angle_beta   90.00
_cell.angle_gamma   90.00
#
_symmetry.space_group_name_H-M   'P 1'
#
loop_
_entity.id
_entity.type
_entity.pdbx_description
1 polymer ?
#
loop_
_entity_poly.entity_id
_entity_poly.type
_entity_poly.pdbx_seq_one_letter_code
_entity_poly.pdbx_strand_id
1 'polypeptide(L)'
;MIRHPPIVTAAGIVSHLQTSSGSAIYLDAELISEEGSSPAIPVKIGNKVYFGTSESVSVWVCETDCVLDGRSDFHTNGEITIEPNGNDSVLWYPRNTQQGGWGYGIPGEEIELFSSSHDTYTTAGMSFGPNGEMAFGSDAGVLVVILSDEDLESIQKDESRSSSFQAHPAHFLMVGLLLGIAYSTYNSNRDMTNKLGVLLILVVAIFALPTVSEMWSKEVDKLTVGPGDWNDDWPDSWKETQVVVFELPDGEVAIGGLTGYENVEQLTDAAALELGLTIEKESYSLGEMVVSIDGHELEGWEFTLDGERTPVGISQAEVGEDSVVRWSAA
;
A
#
# COMPACT_ATOMS: atom_id res chain seq x y z
N MET A 1 -10.20 15.66 10.64
CA MET A 1 -10.93 15.66 9.35
C MET A 1 -11.99 14.57 9.37
N ILE A 2 -13.23 14.87 8.96
CA ILE A 2 -14.27 13.85 8.74
C ILE A 2 -13.91 13.12 7.44
N ARG A 3 -13.65 11.80 7.51
CA ARG A 3 -13.42 10.99 6.30
C ARG A 3 -14.70 10.43 5.72
N HIS A 4 -15.65 10.09 6.59
CA HIS A 4 -16.86 9.35 6.24
C HIS A 4 -18.10 10.01 6.85
N PRO A 5 -19.30 9.86 6.25
CA PRO A 5 -20.52 10.44 6.79
C PRO A 5 -20.78 10.02 8.24
N PRO A 6 -21.19 10.97 9.12
CA PRO A 6 -21.65 10.63 10.46
C PRO A 6 -22.86 9.69 10.45
N ILE A 7 -22.99 8.88 11.49
CA ILE A 7 -24.07 7.91 11.65
C ILE A 7 -25.10 8.46 12.64
N VAL A 8 -26.35 8.57 12.20
CA VAL A 8 -27.46 8.93 13.09
C VAL A 8 -27.90 7.71 13.89
N THR A 9 -27.86 7.81 15.21
CA THR A 9 -28.29 6.78 16.16
C THR A 9 -29.46 7.28 17.02
N ALA A 10 -29.96 6.44 17.94
CA ALA A 10 -30.94 6.89 18.93
C ALA A 10 -30.32 7.80 20.01
N ALA A 11 -29.02 7.64 20.28
CA ALA A 11 -28.29 8.43 21.26
C ALA A 11 -27.88 9.82 20.74
N GLY A 12 -27.74 9.97 19.41
CA GLY A 12 -27.27 11.19 18.76
C GLY A 12 -26.55 10.91 17.44
N ILE A 13 -25.80 11.88 16.94
CA ILE A 13 -24.98 11.75 15.73
C ILE A 13 -23.59 11.27 16.11
N VAL A 14 -23.20 10.08 15.68
CA VAL A 14 -21.87 9.53 15.93
C VAL A 14 -20.94 9.85 14.77
N SER A 15 -19.79 10.44 15.06
CA SER A 15 -18.78 10.83 14.06
C SER A 15 -17.44 10.21 14.38
N HIS A 16 -16.78 9.61 13.40
CA HIS A 16 -15.41 9.10 13.52
C HIS A 16 -14.45 10.03 12.77
N LEU A 17 -13.67 10.81 13.53
CA LEU A 17 -12.79 11.85 13.02
C LEU A 17 -11.36 11.36 12.94
N GLN A 18 -10.73 11.51 11.78
CA GLN A 18 -9.27 11.36 11.67
C GLN A 18 -8.59 12.55 12.37
N THR A 19 -7.64 12.25 13.25
CA THR A 19 -6.74 13.24 13.87
C THR A 19 -5.33 13.12 13.29
N SER A 20 -4.39 13.96 13.74
CA SER A 20 -2.99 13.91 13.31
C SER A 20 -2.24 12.68 13.81
N SER A 21 -2.67 12.10 14.93
CA SER A 21 -1.98 10.98 15.61
C SER A 21 -2.82 9.69 15.68
N GLY A 22 -4.04 9.69 15.15
CA GLY A 22 -4.97 8.57 15.28
C GLY A 22 -6.36 8.94 14.75
N SER A 23 -7.38 8.58 15.50
CA SER A 23 -8.75 9.03 15.27
C SER A 23 -9.52 9.19 16.57
N ALA A 24 -10.69 9.79 16.51
CA ALA A 24 -11.52 10.08 17.66
C ALA A 24 -13.00 9.87 17.31
N ILE A 25 -13.73 9.22 18.20
CA ILE A 25 -15.17 9.00 18.07
C ILE A 25 -15.89 10.03 18.94
N TYR A 26 -16.83 10.74 18.33
CA TYR A 26 -17.66 11.74 18.98
C TYR A 26 -19.14 11.32 18.95
N LEU A 27 -19.85 11.56 20.04
CA LEU A 27 -21.31 11.58 20.09
C LEU A 27 -21.76 13.05 20.14
N ASP A 28 -22.37 13.52 19.06
CA ASP A 28 -22.64 14.92 18.78
C ASP A 28 -21.35 15.77 18.86
N ALA A 29 -21.12 16.46 19.99
CA ALA A 29 -19.94 17.27 20.25
C ALA A 29 -19.04 16.71 21.37
N GLU A 30 -19.46 15.61 22.01
CA GLU A 30 -18.73 14.98 23.11
C GLU A 30 -17.77 13.92 22.59
N LEU A 31 -16.50 14.01 22.98
CA LEU A 31 -15.50 12.98 22.70
C LEU A 31 -15.78 11.76 23.57
N ILE A 32 -16.06 10.62 22.95
CA ILE A 32 -16.33 9.37 23.67
C ILE A 32 -15.20 8.34 23.57
N SER A 33 -14.32 8.45 22.56
CA SER A 33 -13.15 7.57 22.44
C SER A 33 -12.03 8.17 21.58
N GLU A 34 -10.80 7.81 21.91
CA GLU A 34 -9.63 7.95 21.02
C GLU A 34 -9.27 6.55 20.47
N GLU A 35 -9.01 6.49 19.17
CA GLU A 35 -8.83 5.26 18.41
C GLU A 35 -7.58 5.33 17.52
N GLY A 36 -7.22 4.19 16.93
CA GLY A 36 -6.09 4.08 16.01
C GLY A 36 -6.21 4.95 14.76
N SER A 37 -5.13 5.03 13.99
CA SER A 37 -5.09 5.81 12.75
C SER A 37 -5.97 5.24 11.63
N SER A 38 -6.33 6.10 10.65
CA SER A 38 -7.00 5.72 9.41
C SER A 38 -8.37 5.04 9.64
N PRO A 39 -9.41 5.78 10.08
CA PRO A 39 -10.70 5.20 10.37
C PRO A 39 -11.31 4.60 9.10
N ALA A 40 -11.80 3.38 9.23
CA ALA A 40 -12.59 2.67 8.23
C ALA A 40 -13.99 3.29 8.09
N ILE A 41 -14.71 3.00 7.00
CA ILE A 41 -16.09 3.48 6.84
C ILE A 41 -16.97 2.73 7.83
N PRO A 42 -17.58 3.42 8.82
CA PRO A 42 -18.34 2.75 9.86
C PRO A 42 -19.69 2.25 9.32
N VAL A 43 -20.22 1.20 9.95
CA VAL A 43 -21.52 0.63 9.60
C VAL A 43 -22.42 0.50 10.82
N LYS A 44 -23.73 0.65 10.63
CA LYS A 44 -24.73 0.57 11.70
C LYS A 44 -25.68 -0.61 11.48
N ILE A 45 -25.87 -1.42 12.53
CA ILE A 45 -26.87 -2.50 12.58
C ILE A 45 -27.73 -2.31 13.82
N GLY A 46 -29.01 -1.94 13.63
CA GLY A 46 -29.90 -1.67 14.75
C GLY A 46 -29.41 -0.51 15.63
N ASN A 47 -29.15 -0.78 16.91
CA ASN A 47 -28.55 0.16 17.87
C ASN A 47 -27.01 0.07 17.93
N LYS A 48 -26.38 -0.86 17.19
CA LYS A 48 -24.93 -1.04 17.19
C LYS A 48 -24.26 -0.28 16.06
N VAL A 49 -23.09 0.29 16.33
CA VAL A 49 -22.21 0.92 15.35
C VAL A 49 -20.85 0.25 15.40
N TYR A 50 -20.32 -0.10 14.23
CA TYR A 50 -19.06 -0.79 14.07
C TYR A 50 -18.05 0.15 13.45
N PHE A 51 -16.87 0.21 14.06
CA PHE A 51 -15.75 1.04 13.63
C PHE A 51 -14.53 0.16 13.34
N GLY A 52 -13.66 0.66 12.48
CA GLY A 52 -12.39 0.03 12.16
C GLY A 52 -11.29 1.09 12.06
N THR A 53 -10.05 0.66 12.32
CA THR A 53 -8.84 1.47 12.21
C THR A 53 -7.68 0.59 11.76
N SER A 54 -6.51 1.18 11.52
CA SER A 54 -5.27 0.42 11.28
C SER A 54 -4.82 -0.45 12.47
N GLU A 55 -5.47 -0.38 13.62
CA GLU A 55 -5.07 -1.10 14.83
C GLU A 55 -6.14 -2.09 15.31
N SER A 56 -7.42 -1.69 15.25
CA SER A 56 -8.51 -2.50 15.79
C SER A 56 -9.84 -2.26 15.09
N VAL A 57 -10.73 -3.24 15.26
CA VAL A 57 -12.17 -3.12 15.00
C VAL A 57 -12.91 -3.08 16.33
N SER A 58 -13.99 -2.30 16.40
CA SER A 58 -14.79 -2.15 17.63
C SER A 58 -16.28 -2.06 17.35
N VAL A 59 -17.08 -2.46 18.34
CA VAL A 59 -18.54 -2.37 18.31
C VAL A 59 -19.02 -1.55 19.51
N TRP A 60 -19.93 -0.61 19.22
CA TRP A 60 -20.51 0.33 20.18
C TRP A 60 -22.03 0.19 20.18
N VAL A 61 -22.65 0.15 21.35
CA VAL A 61 -24.09 0.11 21.52
C VAL A 61 -24.59 1.52 21.83
N CYS A 62 -25.36 2.08 20.90
CA CYS A 62 -25.84 3.47 20.90
C CYS A 62 -27.37 3.53 21.07
N GLU A 63 -27.84 3.51 22.32
CA GLU A 63 -29.27 3.63 22.66
C GLU A 63 -29.64 5.01 23.19
N THR A 64 -29.30 5.28 24.46
CA THR A 64 -29.41 6.61 25.08
C THR A 64 -28.05 7.30 25.15
N ASP A 65 -27.00 6.50 25.14
CA ASP A 65 -25.59 6.86 25.06
C ASP A 65 -24.89 5.78 24.20
N CYS A 66 -23.64 6.01 23.80
CA CYS A 66 -22.82 5.07 23.05
C CYS A 66 -21.74 4.45 23.95
N VAL A 67 -21.85 3.14 24.20
CA VAL A 67 -20.91 2.39 25.06
C VAL A 67 -20.19 1.33 24.24
N LEU A 68 -18.87 1.22 24.44
CA LEU A 68 -18.05 0.16 23.86
C LEU A 68 -18.51 -1.21 24.37
N ASP A 69 -18.88 -2.09 23.44
CA ASP A 69 -19.38 -3.45 23.71
C ASP A 69 -18.28 -4.50 23.43
N GLY A 70 -17.43 -4.27 22.44
CA GLY A 70 -16.34 -5.19 22.09
C GLY A 70 -15.27 -4.57 21.19
N ARG A 71 -14.05 -5.11 21.25
CA ARG A 71 -12.90 -4.73 20.43
C ARG A 71 -12.03 -5.94 20.11
N SER A 72 -11.50 -5.99 18.89
CA SER A 72 -10.53 -6.99 18.45
C SER A 72 -9.39 -6.33 17.67
N ASP A 73 -8.19 -6.90 17.80
CA ASP A 73 -7.02 -6.46 17.05
C ASP A 73 -7.15 -6.91 15.60
N PHE A 74 -7.40 -5.96 14.70
CA PHE A 74 -7.51 -6.21 13.26
C PHE A 74 -7.27 -4.91 12.49
N HIS A 75 -6.44 -4.99 11.45
CA HIS A 75 -6.10 -3.84 10.62
C HIS A 75 -7.09 -3.67 9.47
N THR A 76 -7.89 -2.61 9.51
CA THR A 76 -8.81 -2.26 8.41
C THR A 76 -8.96 -0.75 8.23
N ASN A 77 -8.95 -0.30 6.99
CA ASN A 77 -9.12 1.11 6.62
C ASN A 77 -10.18 1.33 5.55
N GLY A 78 -10.89 0.28 5.17
CA GLY A 78 -11.81 0.28 4.03
C GLY A 78 -13.28 0.31 4.42
N GLU A 79 -14.13 -0.12 3.51
CA GLU A 79 -15.57 -0.22 3.72
C GLU A 79 -15.93 -1.48 4.51
N ILE A 80 -16.53 -1.32 5.70
CA ILE A 80 -17.05 -2.44 6.48
C ILE A 80 -18.38 -2.88 5.86
N THR A 81 -18.47 -4.16 5.48
CA THR A 81 -19.65 -4.71 4.82
C THR A 81 -20.38 -5.72 5.68
N ILE A 82 -21.67 -5.87 5.40
CA ILE A 82 -22.54 -6.80 6.13
C ILE A 82 -22.97 -7.89 5.17
N GLU A 83 -22.68 -9.13 5.56
CA GLU A 83 -23.27 -10.30 4.95
C GLU A 83 -24.58 -10.64 5.68
N PRO A 84 -25.74 -10.55 5.01
CA PRO A 84 -27.00 -10.92 5.61
C PRO A 84 -27.14 -12.45 5.69
N ASN A 85 -27.05 -13.02 6.89
CA ASN A 85 -27.22 -14.46 7.12
C ASN A 85 -28.50 -14.74 7.92
N GLY A 86 -29.66 -14.50 7.29
CA GLY A 86 -30.96 -14.69 7.91
C GLY A 86 -31.21 -13.70 9.06
N ASN A 87 -31.25 -14.21 10.30
CA ASN A 87 -31.40 -13.37 11.50
C ASN A 87 -30.06 -12.88 12.07
N ASP A 88 -28.96 -13.49 11.65
CA ASP A 88 -27.62 -13.10 12.07
C ASP A 88 -26.94 -12.32 10.94
N SER A 89 -25.93 -11.53 11.28
CA SER A 89 -25.18 -10.72 10.33
C SER A 89 -23.71 -10.93 10.61
N VAL A 90 -22.96 -11.30 9.57
CA VAL A 90 -21.50 -11.40 9.64
C VAL A 90 -20.92 -10.11 9.09
N LEU A 91 -20.03 -9.49 9.84
CA LEU A 91 -19.32 -8.30 9.38
C LEU A 91 -18.03 -8.71 8.69
N TRP A 92 -17.70 -7.97 7.64
CA TRP A 92 -16.53 -8.18 6.82
C TRP A 92 -15.69 -6.90 6.78
N TYR A 93 -14.38 -7.06 6.89
CA TYR A 93 -13.40 -6.00 7.05
C TYR A 93 -12.28 -6.17 6.02
N PRO A 94 -12.16 -5.29 5.01
CA PRO A 94 -11.05 -5.36 4.08
C PRO A 94 -9.73 -5.05 4.80
N ARG A 95 -8.73 -5.92 4.63
CA ARG A 95 -7.42 -5.75 5.24
C ARG A 95 -6.49 -4.97 4.32
N ASN A 96 -6.28 -3.71 4.65
CA ASN A 96 -5.47 -2.81 3.85
C ASN A 96 -3.95 -2.98 4.09
N THR A 97 -3.43 -4.19 3.90
CA THR A 97 -1.98 -4.48 3.98
C THR A 97 -1.51 -5.24 2.74
N GLN A 98 -0.20 -5.34 2.54
CA GLN A 98 0.35 -6.09 1.40
C GLN A 98 -0.07 -7.57 1.41
N GLN A 99 -0.30 -8.15 2.59
CA GLN A 99 -0.81 -9.52 2.73
C GLN A 99 -2.28 -9.65 2.31
N GLY A 100 -3.03 -8.55 2.28
CA GLY A 100 -4.43 -8.50 1.87
C GLY A 100 -5.36 -9.39 2.67
N GLY A 101 -6.47 -9.76 2.03
CA GLY A 101 -7.54 -10.57 2.59
C GLY A 101 -8.68 -9.75 3.19
N TRP A 102 -9.72 -10.46 3.64
CA TRP A 102 -10.90 -9.89 4.27
C TRP A 102 -11.14 -10.59 5.60
N GLY A 103 -11.06 -9.83 6.69
CA GLY A 103 -11.43 -10.32 8.00
C GLY A 103 -12.95 -10.47 8.10
N TYR A 104 -13.44 -11.46 8.82
CA TYR A 104 -14.86 -11.56 9.12
C TYR A 104 -15.10 -12.01 10.56
N GLY A 105 -16.17 -11.50 11.16
CA GLY A 105 -16.54 -11.79 12.55
C GLY A 105 -17.03 -10.57 13.32
N ILE A 106 -17.18 -10.75 14.63
CA ILE A 106 -17.75 -9.73 15.53
C ILE A 106 -16.62 -9.16 16.41
N PRO A 107 -16.48 -7.83 16.53
CA PRO A 107 -15.49 -7.24 17.42
C PRO A 107 -15.75 -7.63 18.88
N GLY A 108 -14.69 -7.97 19.61
CA GLY A 108 -14.75 -8.63 20.91
C GLY A 108 -14.43 -10.12 20.85
N GLU A 109 -14.45 -10.73 19.67
CA GLU A 109 -14.05 -12.11 19.39
C GLU A 109 -12.84 -12.18 18.46
N GLU A 110 -12.35 -13.37 18.15
CA GLU A 110 -11.30 -13.54 17.13
C GLU A 110 -11.88 -13.23 15.74
N ILE A 111 -11.18 -12.38 14.98
CA ILE A 111 -11.55 -12.06 13.59
C ILE A 111 -10.90 -13.09 12.69
N GLU A 112 -11.72 -13.92 12.03
CA GLU A 112 -11.25 -14.91 11.07
C GLU A 112 -10.84 -14.23 9.77
N LEU A 113 -9.92 -14.85 9.02
CA LEU A 113 -9.42 -14.29 7.77
C LEU A 113 -9.88 -15.14 6.59
N PHE A 114 -10.51 -14.48 5.62
CA PHE A 114 -10.72 -15.00 4.29
C PHE A 114 -9.65 -14.45 3.34
N SER A 115 -9.07 -15.34 2.56
CA SER A 115 -7.93 -15.06 1.69
C SER A 115 -8.09 -15.72 0.33
N SER A 116 -7.35 -15.18 -0.63
CA SER A 116 -7.35 -15.59 -2.04
C SER A 116 -5.94 -15.49 -2.63
N SER A 117 -5.74 -16.10 -3.80
CA SER A 117 -4.50 -15.94 -4.57
C SER A 117 -4.29 -14.52 -5.13
N HIS A 118 -5.28 -13.64 -4.99
CA HIS A 118 -5.27 -12.25 -5.46
C HIS A 118 -5.20 -11.24 -4.31
N ASP A 119 -4.85 -11.70 -3.10
CA ASP A 119 -4.76 -10.84 -1.93
C ASP A 119 -3.63 -9.83 -2.07
N THR A 120 -3.99 -8.58 -1.83
CA THR A 120 -3.11 -7.43 -1.73
C THR A 120 -3.87 -6.33 -0.98
N TYR A 121 -3.36 -5.11 -0.99
CA TYR A 121 -4.06 -3.96 -0.42
C TYR A 121 -5.51 -3.91 -0.90
N THR A 122 -6.44 -3.83 0.05
CA THR A 122 -7.87 -3.76 -0.22
C THR A 122 -8.52 -2.75 0.70
N THR A 123 -9.30 -1.86 0.09
CA THR A 123 -10.16 -0.89 0.78
C THR A 123 -11.64 -1.10 0.45
N ALA A 124 -11.94 -1.86 -0.60
CA ALA A 124 -13.30 -2.14 -1.02
C ALA A 124 -13.94 -3.22 -0.13
N GLY A 125 -15.17 -2.95 0.29
CA GLY A 125 -16.00 -3.91 0.99
C GLY A 125 -16.41 -5.09 0.10
N MET A 126 -16.80 -6.20 0.74
CA MET A 126 -17.34 -7.35 0.01
C MET A 126 -18.81 -7.14 -0.33
N SER A 127 -19.20 -7.52 -1.54
CA SER A 127 -20.59 -7.52 -1.97
C SER A 127 -21.14 -8.95 -2.00
N PHE A 128 -22.37 -9.11 -1.53
CA PHE A 128 -23.06 -10.40 -1.44
C PHE A 128 -24.30 -10.42 -2.33
N GLY A 129 -24.46 -11.49 -3.10
CA GLY A 129 -25.61 -11.75 -3.96
C GLY A 129 -26.70 -12.56 -3.24
N PRO A 130 -27.93 -12.58 -3.79
CA PRO A 130 -29.08 -13.20 -3.14
C PRO A 130 -29.02 -14.74 -3.09
N ASN A 131 -28.15 -15.38 -3.87
CA ASN A 131 -28.01 -16.84 -3.93
C ASN A 131 -26.66 -17.32 -3.35
N GLY A 132 -25.97 -16.48 -2.58
CA GLY A 132 -24.65 -16.80 -2.01
C GLY A 132 -23.47 -16.40 -2.90
N GLU A 133 -23.70 -15.61 -3.94
CA GLU A 133 -22.61 -15.04 -4.73
C GLU A 133 -21.79 -14.05 -3.89
N MET A 134 -20.48 -14.01 -4.07
CA MET A 134 -19.61 -13.04 -3.40
C MET A 134 -18.75 -12.33 -4.43
N ALA A 135 -18.58 -11.02 -4.29
CA ALA A 135 -17.71 -10.22 -5.13
C ALA A 135 -16.82 -9.32 -4.26
N PHE A 136 -15.52 -9.34 -4.54
CA PHE A 136 -14.54 -8.55 -3.80
C PHE A 136 -13.43 -8.10 -4.72
N GLY A 137 -12.92 -6.90 -4.47
CA GLY A 137 -11.91 -6.27 -5.31
C GLY A 137 -10.74 -5.76 -4.49
N SER A 138 -9.55 -5.80 -5.08
CA SER A 138 -8.34 -5.24 -4.49
C SER A 138 -7.92 -3.94 -5.17
N ASP A 139 -7.07 -3.16 -4.49
CA ASP A 139 -6.55 -1.89 -4.98
C ASP A 139 -5.63 -2.06 -6.21
N ALA A 140 -5.20 -3.30 -6.50
CA ALA A 140 -4.47 -3.66 -7.73
C ALA A 140 -5.38 -3.79 -8.97
N GLY A 141 -6.68 -3.47 -8.86
CA GLY A 141 -7.62 -3.51 -9.97
C GLY A 141 -8.10 -4.91 -10.33
N VAL A 142 -7.98 -5.87 -9.42
CA VAL A 142 -8.48 -7.24 -9.59
C VAL A 142 -9.84 -7.36 -8.92
N LEU A 143 -10.85 -7.81 -9.68
CA LEU A 143 -12.19 -8.16 -9.17
C LEU A 143 -12.34 -9.68 -9.22
N VAL A 144 -12.61 -10.28 -8.06
CA VAL A 144 -12.92 -11.70 -7.93
C VAL A 144 -14.41 -11.84 -7.67
N VAL A 145 -15.04 -12.78 -8.37
CA VAL A 145 -16.46 -13.10 -8.22
C VAL A 145 -16.59 -14.61 -8.03
N ILE A 146 -17.22 -15.00 -6.93
CA ILE A 146 -17.53 -16.37 -6.55
C ILE A 146 -19.02 -16.57 -6.80
N LEU A 147 -19.37 -17.54 -7.63
CA LEU A 147 -20.76 -17.82 -8.02
C LEU A 147 -21.28 -19.14 -7.42
N SER A 148 -20.39 -20.01 -6.94
CA SER A 148 -20.73 -21.32 -6.39
C SER A 148 -19.71 -21.81 -5.36
N ASP A 149 -20.13 -22.77 -4.52
CA ASP A 149 -19.24 -23.40 -3.52
C ASP A 149 -18.03 -24.12 -4.16
N GLU A 150 -18.14 -24.57 -5.41
CA GLU A 150 -17.01 -25.15 -6.17
C GLU A 150 -15.93 -24.10 -6.46
N ASP A 151 -16.33 -22.83 -6.65
CA ASP A 151 -15.39 -21.71 -6.85
C ASP A 151 -14.65 -21.40 -5.54
N LEU A 152 -15.34 -21.45 -4.40
CA LEU A 152 -14.75 -21.30 -3.05
C LEU A 152 -13.67 -22.34 -2.76
N GLU A 153 -13.95 -23.61 -3.06
CA GLU A 153 -12.98 -24.67 -2.88
C GLU A 153 -11.75 -24.45 -3.77
N SER A 154 -11.90 -23.93 -4.98
CA SER A 154 -10.76 -23.65 -5.88
C SER A 154 -9.84 -22.55 -5.35
N ILE A 155 -10.42 -21.50 -4.74
CA ILE A 155 -9.69 -20.35 -4.19
C ILE A 155 -8.95 -20.73 -2.90
N GLN A 156 -9.58 -21.49 -2.00
CA GLN A 156 -8.94 -21.96 -0.76
C GLN A 156 -7.88 -23.06 -1.00
N LYS A 157 -8.00 -23.84 -2.09
CA LYS A 157 -7.02 -24.91 -2.39
C LYS A 157 -5.65 -24.39 -2.77
N ASP A 158 -5.58 -23.21 -3.39
CA ASP A 158 -4.30 -22.56 -3.72
C ASP A 158 -3.54 -22.12 -2.47
N GLU A 159 -4.25 -21.85 -1.37
CA GLU A 159 -3.66 -21.38 -0.11
C GLU A 159 -3.03 -22.51 0.73
N SER A 160 -3.65 -23.70 0.74
CA SER A 160 -3.14 -24.88 1.48
C SER A 160 -1.76 -25.39 1.02
N ARG A 161 -1.21 -24.82 -0.06
CA ARG A 161 0.12 -25.14 -0.58
C ARG A 161 1.25 -24.25 -0.06
N SER A 162 0.96 -23.20 0.71
CA SER A 162 1.96 -22.14 0.98
C SER A 162 2.74 -22.25 2.29
N SER A 163 2.33 -23.07 3.29
CA SER A 163 2.97 -23.03 4.62
C SER A 163 3.35 -24.37 5.27
N SER A 164 3.64 -25.40 4.47
CA SER A 164 4.47 -26.52 4.91
C SER A 164 5.54 -26.76 3.86
N PHE A 165 6.69 -27.32 4.21
CA PHE A 165 7.70 -27.73 3.22
C PHE A 165 7.08 -28.77 2.26
N GLN A 166 6.42 -28.27 1.22
CA GLN A 166 5.74 -29.08 0.23
C GLN A 166 6.73 -29.21 -0.92
N ALA A 167 7.42 -30.34 -0.95
CA ALA A 167 8.27 -30.68 -2.07
C ALA A 167 7.39 -30.66 -3.34
N HIS A 168 7.46 -29.57 -4.11
CA HIS A 168 6.82 -29.52 -5.43
C HIS A 168 7.26 -30.75 -6.25
N PRO A 169 6.44 -31.26 -7.17
CA PRO A 169 6.80 -32.40 -8.03
C PRO A 169 8.18 -32.26 -8.70
N ALA A 170 8.60 -31.03 -8.96
CA ALA A 170 9.92 -30.71 -9.48
C ALA A 170 11.09 -30.97 -8.52
N HIS A 171 10.91 -30.85 -7.19
CA HIS A 171 11.93 -31.22 -6.21
C HIS A 171 12.18 -32.72 -6.22
N PHE A 172 11.12 -33.53 -6.34
CA PHE A 172 11.25 -34.98 -6.52
C PHE A 172 11.97 -35.34 -7.83
N LEU A 173 11.68 -34.61 -8.90
CA LEU A 173 12.38 -34.77 -10.17
C LEU A 173 13.87 -34.41 -10.04
N MET A 174 14.20 -33.32 -9.36
CA MET A 174 15.58 -32.88 -9.12
C MET A 174 16.37 -33.91 -8.28
N VAL A 175 15.77 -34.40 -7.20
CA VAL A 175 16.34 -35.47 -6.36
C VAL A 175 16.51 -36.76 -7.19
N GLY A 176 15.52 -37.12 -8.00
CA GLY A 176 15.60 -38.27 -8.91
C GLY A 176 16.74 -38.16 -9.93
N LEU A 177 16.95 -36.97 -10.49
CA LEU A 177 18.06 -36.70 -11.41
C LEU A 177 19.41 -36.78 -10.69
N LEU A 178 19.54 -36.22 -9.49
CA LEU A 178 20.77 -36.31 -8.69
C LEU A 178 21.12 -37.76 -8.33
N LEU A 179 20.13 -38.55 -7.92
CA LEU A 179 20.29 -39.98 -7.65
C LEU A 179 20.66 -40.75 -8.93
N GLY A 180 20.04 -40.42 -10.06
CA GLY A 180 20.37 -40.99 -11.37
C GLY A 180 21.80 -40.68 -11.80
N ILE A 181 22.27 -39.45 -11.58
CA ILE A 181 23.66 -39.03 -11.84
C ILE A 181 24.62 -39.81 -10.95
N ALA A 182 24.34 -39.92 -9.64
CA ALA A 182 25.17 -40.66 -8.70
C ALA A 182 25.27 -42.14 -9.07
N TYR A 183 24.14 -42.78 -9.42
CA TYR A 183 24.09 -44.17 -9.87
C TYR A 183 24.84 -44.37 -11.20
N SER A 184 24.65 -43.47 -12.16
CA SER A 184 25.33 -43.52 -13.46
C SER A 184 26.85 -43.35 -13.33
N THR A 185 27.29 -42.48 -12.41
CA THR A 185 28.71 -42.26 -12.10
C THR A 185 29.31 -43.50 -11.45
N TYR A 186 28.59 -44.12 -10.51
CA TYR A 186 28.99 -45.39 -9.89
C TYR A 186 29.16 -46.51 -10.93
N ASN A 187 28.27 -46.59 -11.91
CA ASN A 187 28.34 -47.57 -12.98
C ASN A 187 29.30 -47.18 -14.14
N SER A 188 30.11 -46.13 -13.96
CA SER A 188 31.07 -45.61 -14.96
C SER A 188 30.45 -45.27 -16.33
N ASN A 189 29.15 -45.01 -16.40
CA ASN A 189 28.46 -44.66 -17.65
C ASN A 189 28.51 -43.16 -17.90
N ARG A 190 29.59 -42.70 -18.56
CA ARG A 190 29.83 -41.27 -18.84
C ARG A 190 28.78 -40.63 -19.73
N ASP A 191 28.23 -41.37 -20.71
CA ASP A 191 27.21 -40.85 -21.63
C ASP A 191 25.90 -40.53 -20.89
N MET A 192 25.44 -41.45 -20.06
CA MET A 192 24.22 -41.26 -19.26
C MET A 192 24.39 -40.17 -18.19
N THR A 193 25.59 -40.06 -17.61
CA THR A 193 25.93 -39.00 -16.64
C THR A 193 25.81 -37.60 -17.26
N ASN A 194 26.35 -37.42 -18.47
CA ASN A 194 26.26 -36.14 -19.19
C ASN A 194 24.81 -35.80 -19.55
N LYS A 195 24.02 -36.78 -20.02
CA LYS A 195 22.60 -36.56 -20.37
C LYS A 195 21.77 -36.13 -19.16
N LEU A 196 21.93 -36.81 -18.03
CA LEU A 196 21.22 -36.47 -16.79
C LEU A 196 21.71 -35.14 -16.20
N GLY A 197 23.01 -34.82 -16.33
CA GLY A 197 23.58 -33.54 -15.90
C GLY A 197 23.03 -32.36 -16.71
N VAL A 198 22.96 -32.47 -18.04
CA VAL A 198 22.35 -31.43 -18.89
C VAL A 198 20.87 -31.25 -18.56
N LEU A 199 20.14 -32.35 -18.34
CA LEU A 199 18.73 -32.30 -17.96
C LEU A 199 18.53 -31.62 -16.59
N LEU A 200 19.41 -31.88 -15.62
CA LEU A 200 19.38 -31.22 -14.31
C LEU A 200 19.60 -29.71 -14.43
N ILE A 201 20.60 -29.30 -15.22
CA ILE A 201 20.88 -27.88 -15.48
C ILE A 201 19.67 -27.20 -16.13
N LEU A 202 19.01 -27.85 -17.08
CA LEU A 202 17.82 -27.32 -17.73
C LEU A 202 16.67 -27.10 -16.73
N VAL A 203 16.41 -28.08 -15.85
CA VAL A 203 15.37 -27.97 -14.82
C VAL A 203 15.68 -26.81 -13.88
N VAL A 204 16.93 -26.71 -13.40
CA VAL A 204 17.34 -25.59 -12.52
C VAL A 204 17.19 -24.25 -13.23
N ALA A 205 17.56 -24.15 -14.51
CA ALA A 205 17.41 -22.92 -15.29
C ALA A 205 15.94 -22.50 -15.40
N ILE A 206 15.02 -23.42 -15.67
CA ILE A 206 13.57 -23.13 -15.73
C ILE A 206 13.05 -22.61 -14.39
N PHE A 207 13.52 -23.18 -13.27
CA PHE A 207 13.13 -22.73 -11.93
C PHE A 207 13.74 -21.40 -11.53
N ALA A 208 14.97 -21.13 -11.95
CA ALA A 208 15.67 -19.87 -11.66
C ALA A 208 15.21 -18.73 -12.56
N LEU A 209 14.66 -19.01 -13.74
CA LEU A 209 14.27 -18.00 -14.74
C LEU A 209 13.33 -16.90 -14.19
N PRO A 210 12.25 -17.21 -13.46
CA PRO A 210 11.37 -16.18 -12.89
C PRO A 210 12.11 -15.25 -11.93
N THR A 211 12.90 -15.82 -11.01
CA THR A 211 13.67 -15.06 -10.02
C THR A 211 14.76 -14.22 -10.67
N VAL A 212 15.46 -14.78 -11.67
CA VAL A 212 16.44 -14.04 -12.47
C VAL A 212 15.71 -12.91 -13.21
N SER A 213 14.59 -13.18 -13.87
CA SER A 213 13.79 -12.16 -14.55
C SER A 213 13.33 -11.04 -13.62
N GLU A 214 12.92 -11.36 -12.40
CA GLU A 214 12.50 -10.38 -11.40
C GLU A 214 13.68 -9.51 -10.91
N MET A 215 14.83 -10.13 -10.63
CA MET A 215 16.05 -9.40 -10.28
C MET A 215 16.53 -8.51 -11.42
N TRP A 216 16.47 -9.00 -12.66
CA TRP A 216 16.81 -8.21 -13.84
C TRP A 216 15.81 -7.09 -14.07
N SER A 217 14.50 -7.31 -13.85
CA SER A 217 13.50 -6.24 -13.95
C SER A 217 13.79 -5.13 -12.94
N LYS A 218 14.01 -5.50 -11.67
CA LYS A 218 14.36 -4.55 -10.60
C LYS A 218 15.64 -3.79 -10.88
N GLU A 219 16.62 -4.42 -11.52
CA GLU A 219 17.87 -3.75 -11.87
C GLU A 219 17.72 -2.88 -13.13
N VAL A 220 16.89 -3.30 -14.09
CA VAL A 220 16.53 -2.49 -15.26
C VAL A 220 15.72 -1.27 -14.85
N ASP A 221 14.81 -1.39 -13.87
CA ASP A 221 14.05 -0.26 -13.33
C ASP A 221 14.96 0.79 -12.68
N LYS A 222 16.09 0.38 -12.10
CA LYS A 222 17.14 1.32 -11.63
C LYS A 222 17.98 1.92 -12.76
N LEU A 223 18.06 1.25 -13.91
CA LEU A 223 18.82 1.68 -15.08
C LEU A 223 17.98 2.53 -16.04
N THR A 224 16.64 2.47 -15.93
CA THR A 224 15.73 3.44 -16.53
C THR A 224 15.72 4.69 -15.66
N VAL A 225 16.84 5.41 -15.65
CA VAL A 225 16.82 6.86 -15.50
C VAL A 225 16.00 7.34 -16.69
N GLY A 226 14.72 7.68 -16.45
CA GLY A 226 13.88 8.31 -17.45
C GLY A 226 14.58 9.58 -17.97
N PRO A 227 14.24 10.08 -19.16
CA PRO A 227 14.58 11.46 -19.47
C PRO A 227 13.87 12.28 -18.40
N GLY A 228 14.61 12.68 -17.37
CA GLY A 228 14.07 13.44 -16.26
C GLY A 228 13.48 14.74 -16.78
N ASP A 229 12.95 15.53 -15.86
CA ASP A 229 12.45 16.89 -16.09
C ASP A 229 13.54 17.90 -16.53
N TRP A 230 14.58 17.40 -17.22
CA TRP A 230 15.69 18.13 -17.77
C TRP A 230 15.26 18.98 -18.96
N ASN A 231 15.63 20.26 -18.93
CA ASN A 231 15.43 21.18 -20.05
C ASN A 231 16.73 21.36 -20.86
N ASP A 232 16.68 21.10 -22.17
CA ASP A 232 17.81 21.26 -23.10
C ASP A 232 18.34 22.70 -23.23
N ASP A 233 17.55 23.69 -22.82
CA ASP A 233 17.96 25.10 -22.80
C ASP A 233 18.80 25.47 -21.55
N TRP A 234 18.92 24.58 -20.56
CA TRP A 234 19.75 24.81 -19.38
C TRP A 234 21.25 24.71 -19.68
N PRO A 235 22.10 25.42 -18.90
CA PRO A 235 23.55 25.35 -19.06
C PRO A 235 24.09 23.92 -18.97
N ASP A 236 25.01 23.55 -19.87
CA ASP A 236 25.70 22.26 -19.82
C ASP A 236 26.43 22.02 -18.49
N SER A 237 26.80 23.08 -17.77
CA SER A 237 27.42 23.01 -16.45
C SER A 237 26.51 22.46 -15.34
N TRP A 238 25.20 22.38 -15.60
CA TRP A 238 24.23 21.81 -14.67
C TRP A 238 23.99 20.32 -14.92
N LYS A 239 24.56 19.75 -16.00
CA LYS A 239 24.48 18.32 -16.26
C LYS A 239 25.21 17.56 -15.17
N GLU A 240 24.63 16.44 -14.73
CA GLU A 240 25.17 15.63 -13.62
C GLU A 240 25.20 16.39 -12.28
N THR A 241 24.32 17.39 -12.12
CA THR A 241 24.16 18.14 -10.88
C THR A 241 22.68 18.24 -10.52
N GLN A 242 22.40 18.58 -9.27
CA GLN A 242 21.05 18.78 -8.79
C GLN A 242 20.49 20.11 -9.31
N VAL A 243 19.23 20.09 -9.75
CA VAL A 243 18.52 21.25 -10.30
C VAL A 243 17.22 21.47 -9.53
N VAL A 244 16.88 22.71 -9.25
CA VAL A 244 15.58 23.11 -8.69
C VAL A 244 14.90 24.10 -9.61
N VAL A 245 13.63 23.86 -9.88
CA VAL A 245 12.76 24.71 -10.68
C VAL A 245 11.57 25.16 -9.83
N PHE A 246 11.30 26.47 -9.80
CA PHE A 246 10.14 27.07 -9.16
C PHE A 246 9.21 27.65 -10.22
N GLU A 247 8.02 27.09 -10.37
CA GLU A 247 6.96 27.64 -11.23
C GLU A 247 6.15 28.68 -10.45
N LEU A 248 6.64 29.91 -10.41
CA LEU A 248 5.96 31.02 -9.76
C LEU A 248 4.88 31.62 -10.69
N PRO A 249 3.84 32.28 -10.15
CA PRO A 249 2.85 32.99 -10.96
C PRO A 249 3.43 34.04 -11.92
N ASP A 250 4.58 34.60 -11.56
CA ASP A 250 5.30 35.62 -12.35
C ASP A 250 6.27 35.02 -13.38
N GLY A 251 6.45 33.70 -13.39
CA GLY A 251 7.30 32.97 -14.33
C GLY A 251 8.10 31.84 -13.67
N GLU A 252 8.68 30.98 -14.51
CA GLU A 252 9.57 29.91 -14.08
C GLU A 252 10.95 30.47 -13.70
N VAL A 253 11.48 30.02 -12.56
CA VAL A 253 12.85 30.31 -12.11
C VAL A 253 13.56 28.99 -11.83
N ALA A 254 14.68 28.74 -12.50
CA ALA A 254 15.47 27.52 -12.34
C ALA A 254 16.90 27.82 -11.89
N ILE A 255 17.46 26.94 -11.06
CA ILE A 255 18.86 26.95 -10.67
C ILE A 255 19.41 25.53 -10.65
N GLY A 256 20.61 25.34 -11.20
CA GLY A 256 21.33 24.07 -11.17
C GLY A 256 22.81 24.28 -10.84
N GLY A 257 23.58 23.20 -10.87
CA GLY A 257 24.96 23.20 -10.38
C GLY A 257 25.07 22.95 -8.88
N LEU A 258 23.97 22.52 -8.25
CA LEU A 258 23.92 22.18 -6.82
C LEU A 258 24.43 20.75 -6.62
N THR A 259 25.16 20.52 -5.54
CA THR A 259 25.74 19.20 -5.25
C THR A 259 25.80 18.94 -3.76
N GLY A 260 25.58 17.68 -3.36
CA GLY A 260 25.79 17.22 -1.99
C GLY A 260 24.57 17.37 -1.07
N TYR A 261 23.39 17.60 -1.63
CA TYR A 261 22.13 17.55 -0.89
C TYR A 261 21.54 16.14 -0.95
N GLU A 262 20.99 15.67 0.17
CA GLU A 262 20.50 14.29 0.28
C GLU A 262 18.98 14.18 0.09
N ASN A 263 18.25 15.27 0.31
CA ASN A 263 16.79 15.30 0.15
C ASN A 263 16.28 16.61 -0.46
N VAL A 264 15.02 16.57 -0.88
CA VAL A 264 14.32 17.70 -1.53
C VAL A 264 14.31 18.95 -0.65
N GLU A 265 14.15 18.79 0.66
CA GLU A 265 14.14 19.92 1.59
C GLU A 265 15.46 20.69 1.59
N GLN A 266 16.57 19.98 1.82
CA GLN A 266 17.91 20.59 1.84
C GLN A 266 18.25 21.25 0.51
N LEU A 267 17.90 20.58 -0.60
CA LEU A 267 18.15 21.06 -1.95
C LEU A 267 17.31 22.32 -2.25
N THR A 268 16.04 22.33 -1.85
CA THR A 268 15.13 23.48 -2.02
C THR A 268 15.57 24.68 -1.20
N ASP A 269 15.96 24.48 0.06
CA ASP A 269 16.43 25.57 0.93
C ASP A 269 17.73 26.20 0.39
N ALA A 270 18.63 25.38 -0.14
CA ALA A 270 19.86 25.84 -0.77
C ALA A 270 19.58 26.63 -2.06
N ALA A 271 18.72 26.10 -2.93
CA ALA A 271 18.32 26.77 -4.17
C ALA A 271 17.65 28.12 -3.90
N ALA A 272 16.74 28.17 -2.92
CA ALA A 272 16.07 29.40 -2.51
C ALA A 272 17.08 30.43 -1.97
N LEU A 273 18.04 29.99 -1.15
CA LEU A 273 19.09 30.87 -0.62
C LEU A 273 19.96 31.47 -1.74
N GLU A 274 20.36 30.67 -2.73
CA GLU A 274 21.16 31.15 -3.87
C GLU A 274 20.39 32.09 -4.80
N LEU A 275 19.10 31.81 -5.01
CA LEU A 275 18.20 32.66 -5.80
C LEU A 275 17.73 33.91 -5.05
N GLY A 276 17.93 33.97 -3.72
CA GLY A 276 17.42 35.03 -2.86
C GLY A 276 15.90 34.99 -2.66
N LEU A 277 15.28 33.82 -2.85
CA LEU A 277 13.86 33.58 -2.61
C LEU A 277 13.60 33.30 -1.11
N THR A 278 12.40 33.66 -0.65
CA THR A 278 11.95 33.33 0.71
C THR A 278 11.04 32.11 0.67
N ILE A 279 11.40 31.05 1.41
CA ILE A 279 10.54 29.87 1.58
C ILE A 279 9.95 29.91 2.98
N GLU A 280 8.62 29.89 3.07
CA GLU A 280 7.92 29.73 4.34
C GLU A 280 7.41 28.31 4.46
N LYS A 281 7.75 27.67 5.58
CA LYS A 281 7.34 26.32 5.92
C LYS A 281 6.50 26.34 7.18
N GLU A 282 5.50 25.48 7.22
CA GLU A 282 4.76 25.17 8.44
C GLU A 282 5.07 23.74 8.86
N SER A 283 5.36 23.56 10.15
CA SER A 283 5.62 22.24 10.71
C SER A 283 4.30 21.53 11.03
N TYR A 284 4.11 20.36 10.43
CA TYR A 284 2.99 19.46 10.69
C TYR A 284 3.47 18.15 11.33
N SER A 285 2.55 17.34 11.84
CA SER A 285 2.87 16.03 12.45
C SER A 285 3.51 15.02 11.49
N LEU A 286 3.41 15.26 10.17
CA LEU A 286 3.95 14.42 9.10
C LEU A 286 5.23 14.99 8.47
N GLY A 287 5.69 16.17 8.89
CA GLY A 287 6.85 16.84 8.32
C GLY A 287 6.62 18.34 8.10
N GLU A 288 7.60 19.01 7.50
CA GLU A 288 7.46 20.41 7.09
C GLU A 288 6.76 20.49 5.73
N MET A 289 5.81 21.43 5.61
CA MET A 289 5.11 21.72 4.37
C MET A 289 5.45 23.14 3.93
N VAL A 290 5.81 23.29 2.65
CA VAL A 290 6.03 24.62 2.05
C VAL A 290 4.67 25.27 1.81
N VAL A 291 4.44 26.44 2.43
CA VAL A 291 3.19 27.19 2.33
C VAL A 291 3.32 28.43 1.46
N SER A 292 4.53 28.96 1.32
CA SER A 292 4.80 30.13 0.49
C SER A 292 6.18 30.06 -0.14
N ILE A 293 6.27 30.47 -1.41
CA ILE A 293 7.52 30.66 -2.14
C ILE A 293 7.53 32.09 -2.66
N ASP A 294 8.49 32.87 -2.21
CA ASP A 294 8.70 34.29 -2.54
C ASP A 294 7.46 35.18 -2.27
N GLY A 295 6.74 34.89 -1.19
CA GLY A 295 5.54 35.63 -0.79
C GLY A 295 4.25 35.21 -1.52
N HIS A 296 4.32 34.20 -2.39
CA HIS A 296 3.15 33.60 -3.03
C HIS A 296 2.59 32.46 -2.17
N GLU A 297 1.57 32.78 -1.38
CA GLU A 297 0.74 31.82 -0.66
C GLU A 297 -0.32 31.24 -1.61
N LEU A 298 -0.29 29.91 -1.83
CA LEU A 298 -1.24 29.18 -2.67
C LEU A 298 -2.02 28.15 -1.83
N GLU A 299 -3.03 27.50 -2.41
CA GLU A 299 -3.79 26.43 -1.73
C GLU A 299 -2.89 25.23 -1.35
N GLY A 300 -1.74 25.10 -2.00
CA GLY A 300 -0.63 24.23 -1.64
C GLY A 300 0.49 24.34 -2.68
N TRP A 301 1.72 24.01 -2.26
CA TRP A 301 2.84 23.80 -3.15
C TRP A 301 3.10 22.30 -3.29
N GLU A 302 3.17 21.82 -4.53
CA GLU A 302 3.54 20.43 -4.83
C GLU A 302 4.91 20.38 -5.50
N PHE A 303 5.62 19.27 -5.31
CA PHE A 303 6.88 19.02 -6.00
C PHE A 303 6.86 17.70 -6.76
N THR A 304 7.66 17.65 -7.82
CA THR A 304 8.02 16.43 -8.54
C THR A 304 9.52 16.22 -8.48
N LEU A 305 9.94 14.96 -8.51
CA LEU A 305 11.33 14.54 -8.62
C LEU A 305 11.50 13.86 -9.97
N ASP A 306 12.38 14.40 -10.80
CA ASP A 306 12.68 13.87 -12.14
C ASP A 306 11.43 13.69 -13.02
N GLY A 307 10.41 14.54 -12.81
CA GLY A 307 9.14 14.55 -13.54
C GLY A 307 8.06 13.64 -12.94
N GLU A 308 8.35 12.95 -11.84
CA GLU A 308 7.41 12.06 -11.15
C GLU A 308 6.98 12.59 -9.78
N ARG A 309 5.72 12.36 -9.40
CA ARG A 309 5.22 12.71 -8.07
C ARG A 309 5.70 11.71 -7.03
N THR A 310 6.22 12.20 -5.91
CA THR A 310 6.66 11.35 -4.80
C THR A 310 5.57 11.20 -3.74
N PRO A 311 5.38 10.00 -3.15
CA PRO A 311 4.38 9.78 -2.10
C PRO A 311 4.83 10.25 -0.70
N VAL A 312 6.05 10.79 -0.58
CA VAL A 312 6.68 11.19 0.68
C VAL A 312 6.92 12.71 0.71
N GLY A 313 7.03 13.28 1.91
CA GLY A 313 7.30 14.72 2.08
C GLY A 313 8.76 15.10 1.80
N ILE A 314 9.02 16.41 1.75
CA ILE A 314 10.31 17.00 1.34
C ILE A 314 11.53 16.52 2.14
N SER A 315 11.34 16.18 3.41
CA SER A 315 12.42 15.74 4.31
C SER A 315 12.79 14.26 4.13
N GLN A 316 11.95 13.48 3.46
CA GLN A 316 12.11 12.05 3.22
C GLN A 316 12.32 11.71 1.74
N ALA A 317 11.99 12.62 0.82
CA ALA A 317 12.24 12.47 -0.60
C ALA A 317 13.75 12.58 -0.87
N GLU A 318 14.41 11.44 -1.08
CA GLU A 318 15.84 11.37 -1.42
C GLU A 318 16.08 11.92 -2.83
N VAL A 319 17.17 12.68 -3.01
CA VAL A 319 17.57 13.22 -4.32
C VAL A 319 18.89 12.58 -4.77
N GLY A 320 18.98 12.25 -6.06
CA GLY A 320 20.20 11.74 -6.69
C GLY A 320 21.23 12.84 -6.95
N GLU A 321 22.40 12.48 -7.47
CA GLU A 321 23.47 13.44 -7.81
C GLU A 321 23.09 14.35 -8.99
N ASP A 322 22.14 13.92 -9.83
CA ASP A 322 21.68 14.59 -11.04
C ASP A 322 20.17 14.84 -11.09
N SER A 323 19.50 14.79 -9.92
CA SER A 323 18.05 14.93 -9.84
C SER A 323 17.54 16.36 -10.09
N VAL A 324 16.37 16.45 -10.71
CA VAL A 324 15.60 17.68 -10.93
C VAL A 324 14.40 17.72 -9.99
N VAL A 325 14.31 18.73 -9.14
CA VAL A 325 13.15 19.02 -8.31
C VAL A 325 12.37 20.17 -8.93
N ARG A 326 11.08 19.97 -9.22
CA ARG A 326 10.20 21.04 -9.72
C ARG A 326 9.06 21.30 -8.76
N TRP A 327 8.95 22.56 -8.35
CA TRP A 327 7.87 23.10 -7.53
C TRP A 327 6.81 23.79 -8.38
N SER A 328 5.55 23.48 -8.13
CA SER A 328 4.40 24.07 -8.80
C SER A 328 3.21 24.26 -7.85
N ALA A 329 2.24 25.06 -8.26
CA ALA A 329 0.97 25.18 -7.56
C ALA A 329 0.21 23.84 -7.58
N ALA A 330 -0.29 23.41 -6.41
CA ALA A 330 -1.14 22.22 -6.28
C ALA A 330 -2.51 22.36 -6.98
#